data_AF-A0A3M2BC56-F1
#
_entry.id   AF-A0A3M2BC56-F1
#
_cell.length_a   1.000
_cell.length_b   1.000
_cell.length_c   1.000
_cell.angle_alpha   90.00
_cell.angle_beta   90.00
_cell.angle_gamma   90.00
#
_symmetry.space_group_name_H-M   'P 1'
#
loop_
_entity.id
_entity.type
_entity.pdbx_description
1 polymer ?
#
loop_
_entity_poly.entity_id
_entity_poly.type
_entity_poly.pdbx_seq_one_letter_code
_entity_poly.pdbx_strand_id
1 'polypeptide(L)'
;MEQFESLVSAVRSFVWEWGIPTSGPDIPLVVLALIGAGAFLTLRLGFVQIRRFGHGVAVATGRYDDPNDPGDVSHFQALTTALSATVGIGNIAGVAIAIHWGGPGALFWMWVTAALGMATKYTEVTLAQHYRSVHEGGSALAGTVSGGPMYYIERGLGPNWRWMAMFFAIALGFTAFLTGNAIQANTVADTIETSFGLSPWITGAITVTVVAAVVLGGITRIGRITGILAPLMAALYVFGALVILAMNLGHVAPSIALIFQEAFNPSAGVAGTGIGAILTTMMWGVNRGLFSNEAGQGSAPIAHAAAKTDEPVSEGVVALLEPFIDTIVIVTMTALVIIITGVNAERIPTEVTLSGGDLTWVAGDDETGYTSASAPDELRVTDGLQDTSGTHLGWHDVPVERLYVDEAMSQPFTGTVYPGRGEAVSAAGQTYTSLWGPAAESGAPLTMLAFERGLGPLGSWGHYIVIISVFLFGISTAISWSYYGDRCANYLFGEGAILP
;
A
#
# COMPACT_ATOMS: atom_id res chain seq x y z
N MET A 1 -5.17 25.94 7.01
CA MET A 1 -5.26 24.87 6.01
C MET A 1 -4.31 25.15 4.86
N GLU A 2 -4.47 26.26 4.12
CA GLU A 2 -3.57 26.61 3.00
C GLU A 2 -2.06 26.58 3.32
N GLN A 3 -1.61 27.13 4.45
CA GLN A 3 -0.19 27.09 4.83
C GLN A 3 0.32 25.66 5.10
N PHE A 4 -0.54 24.79 5.63
CA PHE A 4 -0.22 23.39 5.87
C PHE A 4 -0.19 22.60 4.56
N GLU A 5 -1.17 22.82 3.69
CA GLU A 5 -1.20 22.23 2.34
C GLU A 5 0.01 22.66 1.51
N SER A 6 0.39 23.94 1.58
CA SER A 6 1.58 24.45 0.91
C SER A 6 2.86 23.79 1.44
N LEU A 7 2.97 23.60 2.77
CA LEU A 7 4.10 22.89 3.37
C LEU A 7 4.15 21.42 2.92
N VAL A 8 3.01 20.71 2.99
CA VAL A 8 2.91 19.31 2.57
C VAL A 8 3.26 19.17 1.09
N SER A 9 2.76 20.07 0.24
CA SER A 9 3.09 20.11 -1.19
C SER A 9 4.58 20.36 -1.40
N ALA A 10 5.19 21.30 -0.68
CA ALA A 10 6.62 21.58 -0.82
C ALA A 10 7.49 20.38 -0.41
N VAL A 11 7.15 19.70 0.69
CA VAL A 11 7.86 18.48 1.12
C VAL A 11 7.64 17.35 0.11
N ARG A 12 6.41 17.14 -0.35
CA ARG A 12 6.10 16.14 -1.38
C ARG A 12 6.93 16.40 -2.63
N SER A 13 6.94 17.62 -3.15
CA SER A 13 7.71 17.97 -4.34
C SER A 13 9.21 17.76 -4.12
N PHE A 14 9.74 18.14 -2.96
CA PHE A 14 11.16 17.93 -2.65
C PHE A 14 11.54 16.44 -2.56
N VAL A 15 10.68 15.58 -2.00
CA VAL A 15 11.01 14.16 -1.79
C VAL A 15 10.72 13.33 -3.04
N TRP A 16 9.57 13.56 -3.68
CA TRP A 16 8.99 12.66 -4.69
C TRP A 16 9.01 13.23 -6.11
N GLU A 17 9.29 14.52 -6.30
CA GLU A 17 9.33 15.14 -7.63
C GLU A 17 10.72 15.67 -7.96
N TRP A 18 11.51 16.09 -6.96
CA TRP A 18 12.88 16.53 -7.18
C TRP A 18 13.78 15.35 -7.57
N GLY A 19 14.40 15.48 -8.74
CA GLY A 19 15.20 14.41 -9.30
C GLY A 19 15.85 14.77 -10.64
N ILE A 20 16.12 13.73 -11.42
CA ILE A 20 16.74 13.88 -12.74
C ILE A 20 15.63 14.21 -13.74
N PRO A 21 15.68 15.39 -14.40
CA PRO A 21 14.68 15.74 -15.40
C PRO A 21 14.77 14.82 -16.61
N THR A 22 13.63 14.34 -17.10
CA THR A 22 13.56 13.52 -18.30
C THR A 22 12.61 14.12 -19.35
N SER A 23 12.47 13.48 -20.51
CA SER A 23 11.45 13.86 -21.50
C SER A 23 10.03 13.41 -21.10
N GLY A 24 9.88 12.65 -20.02
CA GLY A 24 8.61 12.25 -19.41
C GLY A 24 8.58 12.64 -17.92
N PRO A 25 8.10 11.79 -17.00
CA PRO A 25 8.15 12.10 -15.58
C PRO A 25 9.61 12.18 -15.09
N ASP A 26 9.88 13.12 -14.18
CA ASP A 26 11.18 13.22 -13.51
C ASP A 26 11.46 11.95 -12.70
N ILE A 27 12.71 11.50 -12.68
CA ILE A 27 13.11 10.34 -11.87
C ILE A 27 13.52 10.85 -10.49
N PRO A 28 12.76 10.59 -9.41
CA PRO A 28 13.01 11.16 -8.09
C PRO A 28 14.32 10.65 -7.52
N LEU A 29 15.07 11.54 -6.88
CA LEU A 29 16.33 11.16 -6.26
C LEU A 29 16.13 10.09 -5.17
N VAL A 30 15.01 10.15 -4.43
CA VAL A 30 14.69 9.16 -3.39
C VAL A 30 14.56 7.75 -3.97
N VAL A 31 13.95 7.61 -5.15
CA VAL A 31 13.78 6.32 -5.82
C VAL A 31 15.15 5.76 -6.22
N LEU A 32 16.01 6.59 -6.81
CA LEU A 32 17.38 6.21 -7.16
C LEU A 32 18.21 5.83 -5.93
N ALA A 33 18.05 6.57 -4.82
CA ALA A 33 18.76 6.29 -3.59
C ALA A 33 18.32 4.95 -2.98
N LEU A 34 17.01 4.66 -2.92
CA LEU A 34 16.49 3.43 -2.33
C LEU A 34 16.81 2.19 -3.17
N ILE A 35 16.54 2.25 -4.48
CA ILE A 35 16.87 1.15 -5.40
C ILE A 35 18.38 0.97 -5.51
N GLY A 36 19.13 2.08 -5.58
CA GLY A 36 20.59 2.07 -5.61
C GLY A 36 21.20 1.48 -4.34
N ALA A 37 20.66 1.80 -3.16
CA ALA A 37 21.07 1.21 -1.89
C ALA A 37 20.78 -0.29 -1.87
N GLY A 38 19.58 -0.72 -2.29
CA GLY A 38 19.23 -2.15 -2.38
C GLY A 38 20.12 -2.92 -3.35
N ALA A 39 20.44 -2.34 -4.51
CA ALA A 39 21.38 -2.91 -5.48
C ALA A 39 22.80 -3.00 -4.92
N PHE A 40 23.28 -1.93 -4.30
CA PHE A 40 24.60 -1.89 -3.65
C PHE A 40 24.70 -2.95 -2.56
N LEU A 41 23.71 -3.04 -1.65
CA LEU A 41 23.68 -4.02 -0.56
C LEU A 41 23.57 -5.44 -1.10
N THR A 42 22.74 -5.66 -2.13
CA THR A 42 22.65 -6.96 -2.81
C THR A 42 24.01 -7.42 -3.32
N LEU A 43 24.74 -6.56 -4.04
CA LEU A 43 26.06 -6.91 -4.56
C LEU A 43 27.10 -7.06 -3.44
N ARG A 44 27.12 -6.13 -2.48
CA ARG A 44 28.10 -6.08 -1.38
C ARG A 44 27.98 -7.26 -0.43
N LEU A 45 26.75 -7.72 -0.19
CA LEU A 45 26.41 -8.89 0.61
C LEU A 45 26.38 -10.16 -0.25
N GLY A 46 26.73 -10.07 -1.54
CA GLY A 46 26.83 -11.20 -2.47
C GLY A 46 25.53 -11.97 -2.66
N PHE A 47 24.41 -11.30 -2.94
CA PHE A 47 23.09 -11.91 -3.14
C PHE A 47 22.60 -12.70 -1.92
N VAL A 48 22.67 -12.08 -0.73
CA VAL A 48 22.26 -12.69 0.54
C VAL A 48 20.82 -13.20 0.50
N GLN A 49 19.93 -12.46 -0.17
CA GLN A 49 18.52 -12.80 -0.31
C GLN A 49 18.27 -14.11 -1.06
N ILE A 50 19.19 -14.57 -1.90
CA ILE A 50 19.11 -15.86 -2.58
C ILE A 50 19.82 -16.92 -1.74
N ARG A 51 21.06 -16.66 -1.32
CA ARG A 51 21.91 -17.65 -0.65
C ARG A 51 21.42 -18.05 0.74
N ARG A 52 20.77 -17.14 1.47
CA ARG A 52 20.38 -17.34 2.88
C ARG A 52 18.87 -17.45 3.08
N PHE A 53 18.08 -17.40 2.01
CA PHE A 53 16.61 -17.51 2.10
C PHE A 53 16.14 -18.73 2.89
N GLY A 54 16.64 -19.92 2.54
CA GLY A 54 16.26 -21.16 3.23
C GLY A 54 16.71 -21.21 4.70
N HIS A 55 17.77 -20.49 5.05
CA HIS A 55 18.19 -20.35 6.45
C HIS A 55 17.23 -19.43 7.21
N GLY A 56 16.79 -18.33 6.60
CA GLY A 56 15.75 -17.45 7.15
C GLY A 56 14.46 -18.20 7.48
N VAL A 57 14.00 -19.08 6.58
CA VAL A 57 12.86 -19.97 6.85
C VAL A 57 13.12 -20.85 8.07
N ALA A 58 14.29 -21.49 8.14
CA ALA A 58 14.63 -22.37 9.25
C ALA A 58 14.67 -21.64 10.60
N VAL A 59 15.25 -20.43 10.66
CA VAL A 59 15.24 -19.57 11.86
C VAL A 59 13.81 -19.18 12.23
N ALA A 60 13.00 -18.73 11.26
CA ALA A 60 11.60 -18.36 11.51
C ALA A 60 10.75 -19.52 12.04
N THR A 61 11.05 -20.78 11.70
CA THR A 61 10.33 -21.95 12.24
C THR A 61 10.70 -22.33 13.68
N GLY A 62 11.65 -21.63 14.29
CA GLY A 62 12.10 -21.92 15.65
C GLY A 62 13.23 -22.95 15.74
N ARG A 63 13.83 -23.35 14.61
CA ARG A 63 14.79 -24.46 14.56
C ARG A 63 16.05 -24.21 15.38
N TYR A 64 16.40 -22.94 15.59
CA TYR A 64 17.63 -22.50 16.24
C TYR A 64 17.37 -21.73 17.54
N ASP A 65 16.13 -21.73 18.04
CA ASP A 65 15.74 -20.90 19.19
C ASP A 65 16.38 -21.42 20.49
N ASP A 66 16.98 -20.51 21.26
CA ASP A 66 17.35 -20.76 22.65
C ASP A 66 16.37 -20.00 23.58
N PRO A 67 15.66 -20.68 24.51
CA PRO A 67 14.79 -20.03 25.48
C PRO A 67 15.48 -19.01 26.39
N ASN A 68 16.81 -19.07 26.51
CA ASN A 68 17.62 -18.17 27.33
C ASN A 68 18.04 -16.90 26.58
N ASP A 69 17.80 -16.81 25.27
CA ASP A 69 18.18 -15.64 24.49
C ASP A 69 17.37 -14.39 24.90
N PRO A 70 18.00 -13.20 24.88
CA PRO A 70 17.33 -11.97 25.22
C PRO A 70 16.32 -11.57 24.13
N GLY A 71 15.10 -11.22 24.56
CA GLY A 71 14.03 -10.77 23.68
C GLY A 71 12.65 -11.01 24.27
N ASP A 72 11.65 -10.38 23.66
CA ASP A 72 10.27 -10.40 24.13
C ASP A 72 9.39 -11.42 23.37
N VAL A 73 9.75 -11.72 22.11
CA VAL A 73 8.96 -12.57 21.21
C VAL A 73 9.85 -13.54 20.41
N SER A 74 9.27 -14.63 19.92
CA SER A 74 9.99 -15.55 19.01
C SER A 74 10.27 -14.91 17.64
N HIS A 75 11.21 -15.48 16.87
CA HIS A 75 11.46 -15.09 15.48
C HIS A 75 10.19 -15.09 14.62
N PHE A 76 9.36 -16.12 14.76
CA PHE A 76 8.08 -16.20 14.06
C PHE A 76 7.16 -15.04 14.41
N GLN A 77 7.02 -14.73 15.70
CA GLN A 77 6.15 -13.65 16.17
C GLN A 77 6.66 -12.27 15.77
N ALA A 78 7.98 -12.08 15.75
CA ALA A 78 8.61 -10.86 15.23
C ALA A 78 8.31 -10.70 13.74
N LEU A 79 8.55 -11.76 12.94
CA LEU A 79 8.21 -11.81 11.52
C LEU A 79 6.73 -11.54 11.27
N THR A 80 5.82 -12.19 11.98
CA THR A 80 4.38 -11.98 11.78
C THR A 80 3.93 -10.60 12.24
N THR A 81 4.57 -10.00 13.23
CA THR A 81 4.30 -8.61 13.62
C THR A 81 4.78 -7.63 12.56
N ALA A 82 5.95 -7.87 11.97
CA ALA A 82 6.45 -7.06 10.87
C ALA A 82 5.59 -7.21 9.61
N LEU A 83 5.27 -8.46 9.23
CA LEU A 83 4.34 -8.78 8.14
C LEU A 83 2.95 -8.20 8.39
N SER A 84 2.49 -8.14 9.64
CA SER A 84 1.20 -7.51 9.96
C SER A 84 1.18 -6.02 9.62
N ALA A 85 2.33 -5.34 9.68
CA ALA A 85 2.47 -3.95 9.26
C ALA A 85 2.52 -3.81 7.73
N THR A 86 3.25 -4.68 7.03
CA THR A 86 3.46 -4.56 5.58
C THR A 86 2.32 -5.16 4.76
N VAL A 87 1.83 -6.34 5.17
CA VAL A 87 0.68 -7.03 4.56
C VAL A 87 -0.60 -6.34 5.03
N GLY A 88 -0.95 -5.31 4.28
CA GLY A 88 -2.03 -4.39 4.57
C GLY A 88 -2.89 -4.13 3.33
N ILE A 89 -3.78 -3.15 3.44
CA ILE A 89 -4.66 -2.72 2.35
C ILE A 89 -3.86 -2.35 1.09
N GLY A 90 -2.59 -1.95 1.24
CA GLY A 90 -1.66 -1.71 0.13
C GLY A 90 -1.47 -2.91 -0.81
N ASN A 91 -1.51 -4.15 -0.31
CA ASN A 91 -1.37 -5.36 -1.14
C ASN A 91 -2.63 -5.69 -1.95
N ILE A 92 -3.75 -5.06 -1.60
CA ILE A 92 -5.05 -5.21 -2.26
C ILE A 92 -5.25 -3.98 -3.15
N ALA A 93 -5.52 -2.83 -2.55
CA ALA A 93 -5.82 -1.58 -3.24
C ALA A 93 -4.58 -0.97 -3.91
N GLY A 94 -3.42 -1.01 -3.27
CA GLY A 94 -2.21 -0.38 -3.80
C GLY A 94 -1.72 -1.03 -5.09
N VAL A 95 -1.93 -2.35 -5.25
CA VAL A 95 -1.63 -3.09 -6.49
C VAL A 95 -2.60 -2.71 -7.61
N ALA A 96 -3.90 -2.64 -7.31
CA ALA A 96 -4.91 -2.16 -8.25
C ALA A 96 -4.60 -0.74 -8.74
N ILE A 97 -4.23 0.16 -7.82
CA ILE A 97 -3.75 1.51 -8.13
C ILE A 97 -2.51 1.42 -9.04
N ALA A 98 -1.51 0.60 -8.70
CA ALA A 98 -0.31 0.46 -9.52
C ALA A 98 -0.62 0.07 -10.98
N ILE A 99 -1.55 -0.88 -11.17
CA ILE A 99 -1.97 -1.38 -12.48
C ILE A 99 -2.80 -0.34 -13.23
N HIS A 100 -3.65 0.42 -12.52
CA HIS A 100 -4.50 1.45 -13.13
C HIS A 100 -3.69 2.56 -13.79
N TRP A 101 -2.74 3.17 -13.08
CA TRP A 101 -1.92 4.26 -13.62
C TRP A 101 -0.63 3.80 -14.30
N GLY A 102 -0.04 2.69 -13.86
CA GLY A 102 1.23 2.18 -14.36
C GLY A 102 1.10 1.05 -15.39
N GLY A 103 -0.10 0.51 -15.58
CA GLY A 103 -0.34 -0.68 -16.39
C GLY A 103 0.14 -1.99 -15.72
N PRO A 104 -0.14 -3.16 -16.34
CA PRO A 104 0.29 -4.46 -15.83
C PRO A 104 1.82 -4.56 -15.60
N GLY A 105 2.60 -3.82 -16.38
CA GLY A 105 4.06 -3.77 -16.27
C GLY A 105 4.59 -3.21 -14.96
N ALA A 106 3.77 -2.46 -14.21
CA ALA A 106 4.15 -1.94 -12.90
C ALA A 106 4.51 -3.08 -11.93
N LEU A 107 3.87 -4.24 -12.05
CA LEU A 107 4.15 -5.41 -11.22
C LEU A 107 5.59 -5.91 -11.36
N PHE A 108 6.16 -5.89 -12.57
CA PHE A 108 7.55 -6.28 -12.79
C PHE A 108 8.49 -5.41 -11.95
N TRP A 109 8.25 -4.10 -11.94
CA TRP A 109 9.06 -3.16 -11.16
C TRP A 109 8.82 -3.28 -9.66
N MET A 110 7.61 -3.68 -9.22
CA MET A 110 7.37 -4.08 -7.83
C MET A 110 8.24 -5.30 -7.45
N TRP A 111 8.38 -6.30 -8.33
CA TRP A 111 9.27 -7.46 -8.08
C TRP A 111 10.74 -7.06 -7.97
N VAL A 112 11.20 -6.17 -8.86
CA VAL A 112 12.59 -5.64 -8.79
C VAL A 112 12.81 -4.93 -7.46
N THR A 113 11.89 -4.06 -7.06
CA THR A 113 11.95 -3.36 -5.77
C THR A 113 11.96 -4.33 -4.60
N ALA A 114 11.14 -5.37 -4.60
CA ALA A 114 11.13 -6.37 -3.54
C ALA A 114 12.43 -7.17 -3.48
N ALA A 115 12.92 -7.65 -4.63
CA ALA A 115 14.14 -8.45 -4.70
C ALA A 115 15.38 -7.70 -4.20
N LEU A 116 15.48 -6.40 -4.51
CA LEU A 116 16.54 -5.52 -3.99
C LEU A 116 16.28 -5.12 -2.53
N GLY A 117 15.01 -4.87 -2.20
CA GLY A 117 14.54 -4.51 -0.87
C GLY A 117 14.81 -5.57 0.19
N MET A 118 14.82 -6.86 -0.18
CA MET A 118 15.23 -7.95 0.72
C MET A 118 16.62 -7.72 1.32
N ALA A 119 17.60 -7.28 0.53
CA ALA A 119 18.95 -7.00 1.03
C ALA A 119 19.00 -5.76 1.92
N THR A 120 18.22 -4.72 1.58
CA THR A 120 18.04 -3.54 2.42
C THR A 120 17.49 -3.93 3.78
N LYS A 121 16.36 -4.66 3.79
CA LYS A 121 15.66 -5.05 5.00
C LYS A 121 16.49 -5.97 5.90
N TYR A 122 17.18 -6.95 5.30
CA TYR A 122 18.20 -7.74 5.99
C TYR A 122 19.19 -6.87 6.76
N THR A 123 19.69 -5.81 6.12
CA THR A 123 20.70 -4.91 6.70
C THR A 123 20.10 -4.08 7.83
N GLU A 124 18.93 -3.48 7.60
CA GLU A 124 18.23 -2.67 8.60
C GLU A 124 17.92 -3.48 9.87
N VAL A 125 17.43 -4.71 9.70
CA VAL A 125 17.10 -5.60 10.82
C VAL A 125 18.35 -6.08 11.54
N THR A 126 19.40 -6.47 10.81
CA THR A 126 20.69 -6.84 11.43
C THR A 126 21.25 -5.69 12.27
N LEU A 127 21.18 -4.45 11.78
CA LEU A 127 21.63 -3.27 12.51
C LEU A 127 20.75 -2.99 13.73
N ALA A 128 19.43 -3.09 13.61
CA ALA A 128 18.53 -2.89 14.74
C ALA A 128 18.78 -3.90 15.85
N GLN A 129 19.04 -5.16 15.49
CA GLN A 129 19.44 -6.19 16.45
C GLN A 129 20.80 -5.89 17.11
N HIS A 130 21.79 -5.48 16.31
CA HIS A 130 23.13 -5.20 16.82
C HIS A 130 23.17 -4.00 17.79
N TYR A 131 22.35 -2.97 17.56
CA TYR A 131 22.34 -1.73 18.34
C TYR A 131 21.19 -1.63 19.36
N ARG A 132 20.35 -2.68 19.52
CA ARG A 132 19.25 -2.67 20.49
C ARG A 132 19.74 -2.56 21.93
N SER A 133 18.89 -2.03 22.79
CA SER A 133 19.05 -2.13 24.24
C SER A 133 18.17 -3.22 24.80
N VAL A 134 18.74 -4.03 25.69
CA VAL A 134 18.00 -4.95 26.55
C VAL A 134 18.02 -4.36 27.96
N HIS A 135 16.84 -4.20 28.56
CA HIS A 135 16.64 -3.60 29.87
C HIS A 135 16.22 -4.69 30.86
N GLU A 136 16.84 -4.70 32.04
CA GLU A 136 16.41 -5.57 33.14
C GLU A 136 15.13 -5.01 33.79
N GLY A 137 14.06 -5.80 33.86
CA GLY A 137 12.83 -5.43 34.55
C GLY A 137 11.81 -4.61 33.73
N GLY A 138 11.88 -4.66 32.39
CA GLY A 138 10.91 -4.00 31.52
C GLY A 138 9.46 -4.34 31.86
N SER A 139 8.57 -3.35 31.82
CA SER A 139 7.13 -3.57 32.05
C SER A 139 6.52 -4.39 30.90
N ALA A 140 5.39 -5.07 31.14
CA ALA A 140 4.72 -5.86 30.10
C ALA A 140 4.31 -5.01 28.86
N LEU A 141 4.10 -3.70 29.04
CA LEU A 141 3.84 -2.73 27.98
C LEU A 141 5.13 -2.28 27.28
N ALA A 142 6.15 -1.92 28.06
CA ALA A 142 7.43 -1.49 27.53
C ALA A 142 8.23 -2.62 26.88
N GLY A 143 8.00 -3.88 27.23
CA GLY A 143 8.90 -4.96 26.85
C GLY A 143 10.28 -4.79 27.48
N THR A 144 11.14 -5.76 27.24
CA THR A 144 12.52 -5.75 27.72
C THR A 144 13.48 -5.17 26.69
N VAL A 145 13.05 -5.00 25.44
CA VAL A 145 13.92 -4.58 24.34
C VAL A 145 13.44 -3.30 23.64
N SER A 146 14.41 -2.43 23.34
CA SER A 146 14.20 -1.28 22.46
C SER A 146 15.26 -1.25 21.35
N GLY A 147 14.80 -1.27 20.11
CA GLY A 147 15.66 -1.19 18.92
C GLY A 147 14.91 -0.56 17.75
N GLY A 148 15.61 -0.42 16.63
CA GLY A 148 15.13 0.27 15.43
C GLY A 148 16.08 1.36 14.96
N PRO A 149 15.71 2.12 13.91
CA PRO A 149 16.65 3.03 13.26
C PRO A 149 17.11 4.19 14.10
N MET A 150 16.23 4.76 14.92
CA MET A 150 16.61 5.79 15.88
C MET A 150 17.76 5.35 16.80
N TYR A 151 17.80 4.06 17.18
CA TYR A 151 18.88 3.52 18.01
C TYR A 151 20.16 3.25 17.22
N TYR A 152 20.10 2.64 16.03
CA TYR A 152 21.33 2.39 15.25
C TYR A 152 21.92 3.66 14.63
N ILE A 153 21.11 4.70 14.39
CA ILE A 153 21.61 6.01 13.95
C ILE A 153 22.39 6.66 15.09
N GLU A 154 21.80 6.77 16.27
CA GLU A 154 22.44 7.44 17.41
C GLU A 154 23.66 6.65 17.92
N ARG A 155 23.56 5.33 18.04
CA ARG A 155 24.62 4.49 18.60
C ARG A 155 25.68 4.08 17.59
N GLY A 156 25.28 3.87 16.32
CA GLY A 156 26.18 3.46 15.26
C GLY A 156 26.96 4.61 14.64
N LEU A 157 26.31 5.76 14.39
CA LEU A 157 26.99 6.96 13.85
C LEU A 157 27.51 7.89 14.96
N GLY A 158 27.05 7.71 16.19
CA GLY A 158 27.47 8.43 17.37
C GLY A 158 26.58 9.64 17.73
N PRO A 159 26.82 10.27 18.90
CA PRO A 159 25.92 11.28 19.47
C PRO A 159 25.67 12.50 18.58
N ASN A 160 26.59 12.81 17.68
CA ASN A 160 26.46 13.92 16.72
C ASN A 160 25.32 13.72 15.72
N TRP A 161 24.83 12.48 15.56
CA TRP A 161 23.71 12.13 14.67
C TRP A 161 22.38 11.97 15.40
N ARG A 162 22.32 12.32 16.69
CA ARG A 162 21.09 12.27 17.48
C ARG A 162 19.95 13.09 16.87
N TRP A 163 20.26 14.21 16.22
CA TRP A 163 19.25 15.02 15.51
C TRP A 163 18.55 14.22 14.41
N MET A 164 19.27 13.34 13.70
CA MET A 164 18.72 12.51 12.63
C MET A 164 17.90 11.35 13.21
N ALA A 165 18.33 10.77 14.33
CA ALA A 165 17.55 9.77 15.06
C ALA A 165 16.23 10.34 15.59
N MET A 166 16.25 11.55 16.16
CA MET A 166 15.04 12.25 16.60
C MET A 166 14.14 12.60 15.41
N PHE A 167 14.70 13.10 14.31
CA PHE A 167 13.94 13.36 13.09
C PHE A 167 13.25 12.09 12.58
N PHE A 168 13.99 10.97 12.51
CA PHE A 168 13.43 9.69 12.10
C PHE A 168 12.29 9.25 13.03
N ALA A 169 12.48 9.28 14.35
CA ALA A 169 11.46 8.89 15.31
C ALA A 169 10.20 9.76 15.22
N ILE A 170 10.36 11.08 15.01
CA ILE A 170 9.22 11.99 14.81
C ILE A 170 8.50 11.66 13.50
N ALA A 171 9.23 11.53 12.39
CA ALA A 171 8.65 11.25 11.08
C ALA A 171 7.92 9.89 11.05
N LEU A 172 8.54 8.84 11.59
CA LEU A 172 7.93 7.52 11.67
C LEU A 172 6.75 7.51 12.66
N GLY A 173 6.85 8.24 13.76
CA GLY A 173 5.74 8.46 14.70
C GLY A 173 4.52 9.09 14.02
N PHE A 174 4.69 10.15 13.23
CA PHE A 174 3.60 10.73 12.43
C PHE A 174 3.05 9.74 11.40
N THR A 175 3.93 8.98 10.74
CA THR A 175 3.56 7.95 9.76
C THR A 175 2.67 6.87 10.40
N ALA A 176 2.97 6.47 11.63
CA ALA A 176 2.15 5.52 12.39
C ALA A 176 0.70 6.00 12.62
N PHE A 177 0.48 7.30 12.86
CA PHE A 177 -0.87 7.86 12.98
C PHE A 177 -1.58 7.97 11.63
N LEU A 178 -0.86 8.31 10.57
CA LEU A 178 -1.42 8.54 9.24
C LEU A 178 -1.60 7.23 8.46
N THR A 179 -0.54 6.72 7.85
CA THR A 179 -0.60 5.54 6.97
C THR A 179 -0.86 4.27 7.76
N GLY A 180 -0.32 4.18 8.98
CA GLY A 180 -0.49 3.05 9.87
C GLY A 180 -1.88 2.92 10.48
N ASN A 181 -2.60 4.03 10.68
CA ASN A 181 -3.89 4.04 11.39
C ASN A 181 -5.00 4.73 10.59
N ALA A 182 -4.91 6.04 10.32
CA ALA A 182 -6.00 6.81 9.72
C ALA A 182 -6.45 6.26 8.35
N ILE A 183 -5.49 5.94 7.46
CA ILE A 183 -5.80 5.38 6.14
C ILE A 183 -6.41 3.98 6.25
N GLN A 184 -5.90 3.15 7.16
CA GLN A 184 -6.43 1.79 7.37
C GLN A 184 -7.87 1.84 7.89
N ALA A 185 -8.13 2.65 8.92
CA ALA A 185 -9.44 2.81 9.50
C ALA A 185 -10.45 3.40 8.50
N ASN A 186 -10.04 4.40 7.71
CA ASN A 186 -10.88 5.00 6.70
C ASN A 186 -11.25 4.00 5.60
N THR A 187 -10.29 3.24 5.07
CA THR A 187 -10.57 2.25 4.02
C THR A 187 -11.46 1.11 4.52
N VAL A 188 -11.26 0.65 5.76
CA VAL A 188 -12.15 -0.36 6.37
C VAL A 188 -13.57 0.21 6.54
N ALA A 189 -13.70 1.45 7.01
CA ALA A 189 -15.00 2.09 7.17
C ALA A 189 -15.74 2.24 5.84
N ASP A 190 -15.04 2.73 4.82
CA ASP A 190 -15.56 2.93 3.46
C ASP A 190 -15.98 1.61 2.80
N THR A 191 -15.15 0.57 2.90
CA THR A 191 -15.47 -0.76 2.35
C THR A 191 -16.72 -1.35 3.02
N ILE A 192 -16.85 -1.17 4.34
CA ILE A 192 -18.00 -1.68 5.11
C ILE A 192 -19.27 -0.86 4.86
N GLU A 193 -19.15 0.46 4.71
CA GLU A 193 -20.27 1.34 4.34
C GLU A 193 -20.78 0.97 2.94
N THR A 194 -19.90 0.88 1.96
CA THR A 194 -20.26 0.55 0.58
C THR A 194 -20.86 -0.86 0.46
N SER A 195 -20.32 -1.83 1.19
CA SER A 195 -20.76 -3.23 1.07
C SER A 195 -22.01 -3.57 1.90
N PHE A 196 -22.21 -2.91 3.04
CA PHE A 196 -23.25 -3.27 4.01
C PHE A 196 -24.15 -2.12 4.45
N GLY A 197 -23.91 -0.88 3.98
CA GLY A 197 -24.64 0.32 4.39
C GLY A 197 -24.41 0.71 5.85
N LEU A 198 -23.35 0.21 6.49
CA LEU A 198 -23.04 0.48 7.88
C LEU A 198 -22.30 1.82 8.02
N SER A 199 -22.85 2.70 8.86
CA SER A 199 -22.30 4.02 9.10
C SER A 199 -20.82 3.99 9.56
N PRO A 200 -19.94 4.84 9.01
CA PRO A 200 -18.49 4.83 9.28
C PRO A 200 -18.11 4.91 10.76
N TRP A 201 -18.83 5.68 11.57
CA TRP A 201 -18.52 5.80 13.01
C TRP A 201 -18.70 4.48 13.77
N ILE A 202 -19.64 3.62 13.35
CA ILE A 202 -19.88 2.31 13.97
C ILE A 202 -18.70 1.40 13.66
N THR A 203 -18.29 1.34 12.39
CA THR A 203 -17.11 0.60 11.96
C THR A 203 -15.87 1.10 12.69
N GLY A 204 -15.69 2.41 12.80
CA GLY A 204 -14.60 3.03 13.56
C GLY A 204 -14.60 2.61 15.04
N ALA A 205 -15.75 2.63 15.72
CA ALA A 205 -15.87 2.21 17.12
C ALA A 205 -15.50 0.73 17.32
N ILE A 206 -15.94 -0.15 16.41
CA ILE A 206 -15.58 -1.57 16.41
C ILE A 206 -14.08 -1.73 16.21
N THR A 207 -13.51 -1.11 15.18
CA THR A 207 -12.08 -1.19 14.86
C THR A 207 -11.21 -0.72 16.01
N VAL A 208 -11.51 0.45 16.61
CA VAL A 208 -10.78 0.96 17.78
C VAL A 208 -10.86 -0.01 18.97
N THR A 209 -12.02 -0.61 19.22
CA THR A 209 -12.20 -1.55 20.33
C THR A 209 -11.34 -2.80 20.13
N VAL A 210 -11.32 -3.34 18.92
CA VAL A 210 -10.50 -4.52 18.58
C VAL A 210 -9.01 -4.20 18.66
N VAL A 211 -8.56 -3.09 18.07
CA VAL A 211 -7.15 -2.68 18.11
C VAL A 211 -6.71 -2.42 19.55
N ALA A 212 -7.50 -1.69 20.35
CA ALA A 212 -7.20 -1.41 21.75
C ALA A 212 -7.09 -2.69 22.59
N ALA A 213 -7.97 -3.68 22.37
CA ALA A 213 -7.91 -4.95 23.09
C ALA A 213 -6.58 -5.71 22.88
N VAL A 214 -5.93 -5.51 21.72
CA VAL A 214 -4.63 -6.11 21.39
C VAL A 214 -3.47 -5.24 21.88
N VAL A 215 -3.45 -3.96 21.52
CA VAL A 215 -2.31 -3.06 21.75
C VAL A 215 -2.08 -2.80 23.25
N LEU A 216 -3.15 -2.67 24.05
CA LEU A 216 -3.03 -2.47 25.51
C LEU A 216 -2.35 -3.64 26.24
N GLY A 217 -2.16 -4.79 25.57
CA GLY A 217 -1.43 -5.93 26.11
C GLY A 217 0.08 -5.90 25.92
N GLY A 218 0.63 -4.88 25.25
CA GLY A 218 2.06 -4.78 24.96
C GLY A 218 2.56 -5.77 23.91
N ILE A 219 3.87 -5.75 23.65
CA ILE A 219 4.51 -6.48 22.54
C ILE A 219 4.28 -7.99 22.58
N THR A 220 4.23 -8.59 23.78
CA THR A 220 3.97 -10.04 23.91
C THR A 220 2.55 -10.42 23.47
N ARG A 221 1.54 -9.58 23.75
CA ARG A 221 0.18 -9.81 23.26
C ARG A 221 0.09 -9.55 21.77
N ILE A 222 0.70 -8.46 21.29
CA ILE A 222 0.78 -8.13 19.87
C ILE A 222 1.35 -9.32 19.10
N GLY A 223 2.54 -9.80 19.45
CA GLY A 223 3.19 -10.93 18.79
C GLY A 223 2.37 -12.23 18.83
N ARG A 224 1.63 -12.48 19.91
CA ARG A 224 0.73 -13.64 20.00
C ARG A 224 -0.46 -13.53 19.04
N ILE A 225 -1.06 -12.34 18.94
CA ILE A 225 -2.22 -12.12 18.09
C ILE A 225 -1.80 -12.08 16.61
N THR A 226 -0.75 -11.33 16.26
CA THR A 226 -0.21 -11.26 14.90
C THR A 226 0.29 -12.62 14.41
N GLY A 227 0.87 -13.43 15.30
CA GLY A 227 1.27 -14.82 15.01
C GLY A 227 0.13 -15.74 14.56
N ILE A 228 -1.13 -15.39 14.84
CA ILE A 228 -2.31 -16.12 14.34
C ILE A 228 -2.95 -15.35 13.18
N LEU A 229 -3.11 -14.04 13.36
CA LEU A 229 -3.82 -13.17 12.43
C LEU A 229 -3.14 -13.09 11.06
N ALA A 230 -1.82 -12.83 11.02
CA ALA A 230 -1.11 -12.66 9.76
C ALA A 230 -1.11 -13.93 8.88
N PRO A 231 -0.80 -15.13 9.41
CA PRO A 231 -0.91 -16.35 8.62
C PRO A 231 -2.34 -16.64 8.17
N LEU A 232 -3.34 -16.43 9.03
CA LEU A 232 -4.75 -16.69 8.71
C LEU A 232 -5.24 -15.78 7.57
N MET A 233 -4.99 -14.47 7.69
CA MET A 233 -5.47 -13.49 6.71
C MET A 233 -4.77 -13.68 5.36
N ALA A 234 -3.45 -13.97 5.37
CA ALA A 234 -2.70 -14.27 4.16
C ALA A 234 -3.20 -15.57 3.51
N ALA A 235 -3.41 -16.64 4.29
CA ALA A 235 -3.91 -17.91 3.79
C ALA A 235 -5.30 -17.79 3.15
N LEU A 236 -6.22 -17.06 3.79
CA LEU A 236 -7.57 -16.81 3.25
C LEU A 236 -7.50 -16.13 1.87
N TYR A 237 -6.72 -15.05 1.78
CA TYR A 237 -6.60 -14.26 0.55
C TYR A 237 -5.89 -15.04 -0.57
N VAL A 238 -4.74 -15.62 -0.25
CA VAL A 238 -3.94 -16.44 -1.16
C VAL A 238 -4.74 -17.65 -1.65
N PHE A 239 -5.51 -18.30 -0.79
CA PHE A 239 -6.37 -19.41 -1.19
C PHE A 239 -7.42 -18.97 -2.21
N GLY A 240 -8.12 -17.86 -1.97
CA GLY A 240 -9.10 -17.31 -2.92
C GLY A 240 -8.46 -17.01 -4.27
N ALA A 241 -7.29 -16.35 -4.27
CA ALA A 241 -6.56 -16.06 -5.49
C ALA A 241 -6.10 -17.35 -6.22
N LEU A 242 -5.54 -18.32 -5.50
CA LEU A 242 -5.10 -19.60 -6.07
C LEU A 242 -6.25 -20.37 -6.73
N VAL A 243 -7.46 -20.33 -6.16
CA VAL A 243 -8.64 -20.94 -6.79
C VAL A 243 -8.95 -20.26 -8.12
N ILE A 244 -8.93 -18.93 -8.18
CA ILE A 244 -9.13 -18.16 -9.43
C ILE A 244 -8.06 -18.53 -10.46
N LEU A 245 -6.78 -18.56 -10.05
CA LEU A 245 -5.67 -18.92 -10.93
C LEU A 245 -5.78 -20.36 -11.42
N ALA A 246 -6.22 -21.30 -10.58
CA ALA A 246 -6.45 -22.70 -10.95
C ALA A 246 -7.60 -22.85 -11.96
N MET A 247 -8.66 -22.06 -11.81
CA MET A 247 -9.78 -22.02 -12.75
C MET A 247 -9.41 -21.38 -14.09
N ASN A 248 -8.38 -20.54 -14.10
CA ASN A 248 -7.91 -19.79 -15.26
C ASN A 248 -6.46 -20.13 -15.65
N LEU A 249 -6.03 -21.38 -15.46
CA LEU A 249 -4.62 -21.80 -15.68
C LEU A 249 -4.08 -21.42 -17.07
N GLY A 250 -4.93 -21.48 -18.10
CA GLY A 250 -4.55 -21.10 -19.47
C GLY A 250 -4.15 -19.63 -19.63
N HIS A 251 -4.61 -18.75 -18.74
CA HIS A 251 -4.34 -17.31 -18.78
C HIS A 251 -3.15 -16.90 -17.92
N VAL A 252 -2.69 -17.73 -16.98
CA VAL A 252 -1.57 -17.40 -16.07
C VAL A 252 -0.28 -17.08 -16.83
N ALA A 253 0.17 -17.96 -17.73
CA ALA A 253 1.39 -17.75 -18.50
C ALA A 253 1.29 -16.52 -19.44
N PRO A 254 0.20 -16.34 -20.21
CA PRO A 254 -0.03 -15.13 -20.98
C PRO A 254 -0.01 -13.85 -20.15
N SER A 255 -0.61 -13.84 -18.95
CA SER A 255 -0.60 -12.66 -18.07
C SER A 255 0.81 -12.34 -17.56
N ILE A 256 1.60 -13.35 -17.20
CA ILE A 256 3.02 -13.14 -16.85
C ILE A 256 3.78 -12.55 -18.04
N ALA A 257 3.59 -13.08 -19.25
CA ALA A 257 4.22 -12.54 -20.45
C ALA A 257 3.80 -11.08 -20.71
N LEU A 258 2.52 -10.75 -20.52
CA LEU A 258 2.00 -9.39 -20.62
C LEU A 258 2.68 -8.46 -19.61
N ILE A 259 2.87 -8.88 -18.35
CA ILE A 259 3.58 -8.09 -17.33
C ILE A 259 5.00 -7.73 -17.81
N PHE A 260 5.76 -8.71 -18.33
CA PHE A 260 7.10 -8.44 -18.87
C PHE A 260 7.07 -7.53 -20.10
N GLN A 261 6.10 -7.72 -21.00
CA GLN A 261 5.96 -6.89 -22.19
C GLN A 261 5.63 -5.44 -21.81
N GLU A 262 4.61 -5.22 -20.99
CA GLU A 262 4.16 -3.91 -20.54
C GLU A 262 5.21 -3.19 -19.68
N ALA A 263 6.11 -3.92 -19.00
CA ALA A 263 7.17 -3.30 -18.21
C ALA A 263 8.21 -2.52 -19.06
N PHE A 264 8.39 -2.91 -20.32
CA PHE A 264 9.39 -2.34 -21.24
C PHE A 264 8.79 -1.76 -22.52
N ASN A 265 7.52 -2.07 -22.81
CA ASN A 265 6.76 -1.51 -23.91
C ASN A 265 5.28 -1.37 -23.51
N PRO A 266 4.95 -0.43 -22.61
CA PRO A 266 3.59 -0.21 -22.15
C PRO A 266 2.65 0.13 -23.31
N SER A 267 1.44 -0.41 -23.28
CA SER A 267 0.38 0.00 -24.20
C SER A 267 -0.08 1.43 -23.90
N ALA A 268 -0.63 2.11 -24.91
CA ALA A 268 -1.20 3.44 -24.73
C ALA A 268 -2.34 3.37 -23.70
N GLY A 269 -2.23 4.19 -22.66
CA GLY A 269 -3.18 4.28 -21.55
C GLY A 269 -2.97 5.59 -20.79
N VAL A 270 -3.25 5.62 -19.48
CA VAL A 270 -3.04 6.84 -18.65
C VAL A 270 -1.59 7.34 -18.73
N ALA A 271 -0.63 6.44 -18.93
CA ALA A 271 0.81 6.74 -19.01
C ALA A 271 1.30 7.26 -20.38
N GLY A 272 0.44 7.33 -21.41
CA GLY A 272 0.82 7.70 -22.78
C GLY A 272 1.67 6.63 -23.49
N THR A 273 2.52 7.03 -24.45
CA THR A 273 3.39 6.12 -25.23
C THR A 273 4.88 6.50 -25.15
N GLY A 274 5.76 5.54 -25.49
CA GLY A 274 7.21 5.76 -25.61
C GLY A 274 7.98 5.72 -24.28
N ILE A 275 9.13 6.41 -24.22
CA ILE A 275 10.02 6.37 -23.05
C ILE A 275 9.34 6.94 -21.79
N GLY A 276 8.49 7.96 -21.95
CA GLY A 276 7.71 8.51 -20.84
C GLY A 276 6.81 7.47 -20.19
N ALA A 277 6.13 6.65 -20.99
CA ALA A 277 5.28 5.57 -20.50
C ALA A 277 6.08 4.52 -19.71
N ILE A 278 7.25 4.10 -20.22
CA ILE A 278 8.13 3.15 -19.51
C ILE A 278 8.54 3.70 -18.14
N LEU A 279 8.93 4.98 -18.09
CA LEU A 279 9.31 5.64 -16.85
C LEU A 279 8.13 5.74 -15.88
N THR A 280 6.93 6.06 -16.37
CA THR A 280 5.70 6.09 -15.56
C THR A 280 5.38 4.71 -14.99
N THR A 281 5.37 3.65 -15.81
CA THR A 281 5.16 2.27 -15.39
C THR A 281 6.17 1.84 -14.32
N MET A 282 7.45 2.15 -14.54
CA MET A 282 8.52 1.89 -13.57
C MET A 282 8.31 2.65 -12.27
N MET A 283 8.00 3.94 -12.35
CA MET A 283 7.77 4.81 -11.20
C MET A 283 6.61 4.33 -10.33
N TRP A 284 5.47 3.99 -10.95
CA TRP A 284 4.33 3.43 -10.24
C TRP A 284 4.68 2.10 -9.58
N GLY A 285 5.37 1.20 -10.30
CA GLY A 285 5.82 -0.06 -9.76
C GLY A 285 6.81 0.10 -8.59
N VAL A 286 7.80 0.98 -8.70
CA VAL A 286 8.78 1.21 -7.64
C VAL A 286 8.14 1.87 -6.43
N ASN A 287 7.37 2.95 -6.61
CA ASN A 287 6.71 3.66 -5.52
C ASN A 287 5.75 2.75 -4.75
N ARG A 288 4.96 1.95 -5.48
CA ARG A 288 4.03 0.99 -4.86
C ARG A 288 4.77 -0.18 -4.22
N GLY A 289 5.83 -0.68 -4.84
CA GLY A 289 6.67 -1.74 -4.28
C GLY A 289 7.32 -1.31 -2.95
N LEU A 290 7.88 -0.10 -2.89
CA LEU A 290 8.49 0.46 -1.68
C LEU A 290 7.47 0.70 -0.57
N PHE A 291 6.25 1.09 -0.91
CA PHE A 291 5.17 1.24 0.05
C PHE A 291 4.65 -0.11 0.56
N SER A 292 4.55 -1.11 -0.32
CA SER A 292 4.03 -2.46 0.01
C SER A 292 4.95 -3.19 0.99
N ASN A 293 6.22 -3.39 0.63
CA ASN A 293 7.13 -4.19 1.46
C ASN A 293 7.92 -3.37 2.49
N GLU A 294 7.78 -2.05 2.51
CA GLU A 294 8.45 -1.11 3.43
C GLU A 294 9.99 -1.21 3.46
N ALA A 295 10.62 -1.80 2.44
CA ALA A 295 12.07 -1.91 2.39
C ALA A 295 12.72 -0.53 2.24
N GLY A 296 13.64 -0.18 3.14
CA GLY A 296 14.29 1.14 3.15
C GLY A 296 13.49 2.24 3.88
N GLN A 297 12.31 1.92 4.43
CA GLN A 297 11.56 2.85 5.30
C GLN A 297 12.05 2.80 6.76
N GLY A 298 12.69 1.72 7.19
CA GLY A 298 13.18 1.54 8.56
C GLY A 298 12.11 1.21 9.62
N SER A 299 10.89 0.89 9.23
CA SER A 299 9.80 0.50 10.15
C SER A 299 9.96 -0.92 10.72
N ALA A 300 10.07 -1.92 9.85
CA ALA A 300 10.17 -3.35 10.21
C ALA A 300 11.27 -3.70 11.24
N PRO A 301 12.46 -3.07 11.24
CA PRO A 301 13.48 -3.32 12.26
C PRO A 301 13.02 -3.09 13.70
N ILE A 302 11.95 -2.32 13.91
CA ILE A 302 11.37 -2.09 15.23
C ILE A 302 10.69 -3.37 15.76
N ALA A 303 9.86 -4.04 14.95
CA ALA A 303 9.27 -5.34 15.34
C ALA A 303 10.37 -6.39 15.55
N HIS A 304 11.29 -6.46 14.59
CA HIS A 304 12.35 -7.45 14.63
C HIS A 304 13.30 -7.26 15.81
N ALA A 305 13.52 -6.04 16.29
CA ALA A 305 14.34 -5.81 17.48
C ALA A 305 13.85 -6.57 18.72
N ALA A 306 12.55 -6.88 18.83
CA ALA A 306 11.96 -7.60 19.95
C ALA A 306 12.21 -9.13 19.93
N ALA A 307 12.76 -9.67 18.84
CA ALA A 307 12.99 -11.11 18.69
C ALA A 307 14.03 -11.64 19.69
N LYS A 308 13.82 -12.86 20.18
CA LYS A 308 14.76 -13.61 21.02
C LYS A 308 15.91 -14.16 20.18
N THR A 309 17.07 -13.53 20.29
CA THR A 309 18.29 -13.95 19.58
C THR A 309 19.52 -13.29 20.20
N ASP A 310 20.63 -13.99 20.29
CA ASP A 310 21.94 -13.41 20.64
C ASP A 310 22.74 -12.97 19.39
N GLU A 311 22.43 -13.57 18.23
CA GLU A 311 23.08 -13.31 16.95
C GLU A 311 22.24 -12.37 16.06
N PRO A 312 22.68 -11.11 15.81
CA PRO A 312 21.91 -10.15 15.01
C PRO A 312 21.61 -10.61 13.59
N VAL A 313 22.52 -11.38 12.98
CA VAL A 313 22.37 -11.87 11.61
C VAL A 313 21.25 -12.90 11.47
N SER A 314 20.97 -13.67 12.53
CA SER A 314 19.89 -14.66 12.54
C SER A 314 18.54 -14.00 12.27
N GLU A 315 18.28 -12.84 12.88
CA GLU A 315 17.04 -12.11 12.59
C GLU A 315 17.09 -11.34 11.27
N GLY A 316 18.27 -10.87 10.87
CA GLY A 316 18.47 -10.30 9.54
C GLY A 316 18.03 -11.25 8.41
N VAL A 317 18.35 -12.55 8.52
CA VAL A 317 17.91 -13.54 7.51
C VAL A 317 16.41 -13.84 7.58
N VAL A 318 15.75 -13.68 8.73
CA VAL A 318 14.29 -13.82 8.85
C VAL A 318 13.59 -12.69 8.09
N ALA A 319 14.11 -11.46 8.18
CA ALA A 319 13.56 -10.29 7.49
C ALA A 319 13.57 -10.41 5.95
N LEU A 320 14.38 -11.31 5.38
CA LEU A 320 14.35 -11.64 3.95
C LEU A 320 12.98 -12.16 3.51
N LEU A 321 12.25 -12.82 4.41
CA LEU A 321 10.97 -13.45 4.10
C LEU A 321 9.86 -12.40 3.90
N GLU A 322 10.01 -11.20 4.46
CA GLU A 322 8.96 -10.19 4.42
C GLU A 322 8.68 -9.69 2.99
N PRO A 323 9.62 -9.08 2.23
CA PRO A 323 9.31 -8.66 0.86
C PRO A 323 8.92 -9.82 -0.08
N PHE A 324 9.39 -11.04 0.24
CA PHE A 324 9.00 -12.22 -0.53
C PHE A 324 7.54 -12.58 -0.32
N ILE A 325 7.09 -12.73 0.94
CA ILE A 325 5.69 -13.05 1.25
C ILE A 325 4.78 -11.91 0.78
N ASP A 326 5.15 -10.67 1.07
CA ASP A 326 4.40 -9.48 0.73
C ASP A 326 4.26 -9.28 -0.79
N THR A 327 5.39 -9.08 -1.47
CA THR A 327 5.36 -8.61 -2.86
C THR A 327 5.46 -9.75 -3.86
N ILE A 328 6.33 -10.74 -3.61
CA ILE A 328 6.53 -11.84 -4.57
C ILE A 328 5.36 -12.83 -4.54
N VAL A 329 4.73 -13.05 -3.39
CA VAL A 329 3.59 -13.96 -3.25
C VAL A 329 2.26 -13.19 -3.33
N ILE A 330 1.94 -12.38 -2.32
CA ILE A 330 0.58 -11.81 -2.18
C ILE A 330 0.28 -10.81 -3.31
N VAL A 331 1.13 -9.80 -3.50
CA VAL A 331 0.95 -8.80 -4.57
C VAL A 331 0.90 -9.43 -5.96
N THR A 332 1.76 -10.41 -6.24
CA THR A 332 1.72 -11.15 -7.51
C THR A 332 0.37 -11.82 -7.72
N MET A 333 -0.19 -12.46 -6.69
CA MET A 333 -1.50 -13.10 -6.79
C MET A 333 -2.61 -12.08 -7.00
N THR A 334 -2.61 -10.96 -6.27
CA THR A 334 -3.56 -9.85 -6.48
C THR A 334 -3.52 -9.37 -7.94
N ALA A 335 -2.32 -9.06 -8.44
CA ALA A 335 -2.14 -8.52 -9.77
C ALA A 335 -2.56 -9.52 -10.86
N LEU A 336 -2.20 -10.81 -10.71
CA LEU A 336 -2.60 -11.83 -11.66
C LEU A 336 -4.12 -12.02 -11.69
N VAL A 337 -4.80 -11.98 -10.54
CA VAL A 337 -6.27 -12.05 -10.49
C VAL A 337 -6.88 -10.86 -11.25
N ILE A 338 -6.39 -9.64 -11.02
CA ILE A 338 -6.86 -8.43 -11.73
C ILE A 338 -6.65 -8.56 -13.24
N ILE A 339 -5.44 -8.93 -13.68
CA ILE A 339 -5.07 -9.01 -15.10
C ILE A 339 -5.83 -10.14 -15.82
N ILE A 340 -5.95 -11.32 -15.21
CA ILE A 340 -6.61 -12.49 -15.82
C ILE A 340 -8.10 -12.26 -15.99
N THR A 341 -8.73 -11.56 -15.05
CA THR A 341 -10.17 -11.26 -15.10
C THR A 341 -10.48 -10.11 -16.05
N GLY A 342 -9.47 -9.33 -16.46
CA GLY A 342 -9.58 -8.23 -17.42
C GLY A 342 -10.24 -6.97 -16.89
N VAL A 343 -10.61 -6.94 -15.61
CA VAL A 343 -11.38 -5.85 -15.01
C VAL A 343 -10.64 -4.51 -15.05
N ASN A 344 -9.30 -4.53 -15.11
CA ASN A 344 -8.48 -3.32 -15.21
C ASN A 344 -8.59 -2.60 -16.56
N ALA A 345 -9.14 -3.23 -17.59
CA ALA A 345 -9.36 -2.63 -18.90
C ALA A 345 -10.82 -2.24 -19.15
N GLU A 346 -11.74 -2.64 -18.27
CA GLU A 346 -13.17 -2.41 -18.45
C GLU A 346 -13.60 -1.02 -17.96
N ARG A 347 -14.77 -0.58 -18.43
CA ARG A 347 -15.50 0.56 -17.88
C ARG A 347 -16.83 0.04 -17.36
N ILE A 348 -17.10 0.24 -16.08
CA ILE A 348 -18.31 -0.27 -15.42
C ILE A 348 -19.30 0.87 -15.16
N PRO A 349 -20.61 0.59 -15.09
CA PRO A 349 -21.59 1.58 -14.67
C PRO A 349 -21.26 2.04 -13.24
N THR A 350 -20.95 3.32 -13.09
CA THR A 350 -20.54 3.91 -11.81
C THR A 350 -21.32 5.18 -11.54
N GLU A 351 -21.73 5.35 -10.28
CA GLU A 351 -22.29 6.61 -9.78
C GLU A 351 -21.17 7.61 -9.53
N VAL A 352 -21.05 8.57 -10.44
CA VAL A 352 -20.09 9.66 -10.39
C VAL A 352 -20.63 10.76 -9.48
N THR A 353 -20.20 10.75 -8.22
CA THR A 353 -20.55 11.81 -7.26
C THR A 353 -19.78 13.08 -7.56
N LEU A 354 -20.49 14.19 -7.82
CA LEU A 354 -19.89 15.43 -8.34
C LEU A 354 -19.13 16.25 -7.29
N SER A 355 -19.28 15.90 -6.01
CA SER A 355 -18.51 16.42 -4.89
C SER A 355 -17.59 15.36 -4.25
N GLY A 356 -17.48 14.18 -4.88
CA GLY A 356 -16.70 13.05 -4.38
C GLY A 356 -15.19 13.22 -4.60
N GLY A 357 -14.40 12.55 -3.75
CA GLY A 357 -12.93 12.60 -3.84
C GLY A 357 -12.33 11.88 -5.05
N ASP A 358 -13.11 10.98 -5.67
CA ASP A 358 -12.69 10.19 -6.84
C ASP A 358 -12.96 10.90 -8.17
N LEU A 359 -13.74 11.99 -8.14
CA LEU A 359 -13.96 12.86 -9.29
C LEU A 359 -12.67 13.59 -9.64
N THR A 360 -12.23 13.43 -10.87
CA THR A 360 -11.04 14.10 -11.39
C THR A 360 -11.38 14.95 -12.61
N TRP A 361 -10.49 15.87 -12.93
CA TRP A 361 -10.55 16.65 -14.15
C TRP A 361 -9.30 16.34 -14.95
N VAL A 362 -9.48 15.93 -16.20
CA VAL A 362 -8.37 15.46 -17.03
C VAL A 362 -8.37 16.14 -18.39
N ALA A 363 -7.18 16.34 -18.94
CA ALA A 363 -6.97 16.83 -20.29
C ALA A 363 -6.03 15.89 -21.05
N GLY A 364 -6.31 15.68 -22.34
CA GLY A 364 -5.57 14.76 -23.19
C GLY A 364 -6.48 13.93 -24.09
N ASP A 365 -5.90 12.92 -24.73
CA ASP A 365 -6.59 11.98 -25.61
C ASP A 365 -6.03 10.56 -25.45
N ASP A 366 -6.67 9.57 -26.08
CA ASP A 366 -6.26 8.16 -26.00
C ASP A 366 -4.86 7.88 -26.60
N GLU A 367 -4.33 8.78 -27.43
CA GLU A 367 -3.01 8.61 -28.08
C GLU A 367 -1.87 9.12 -27.20
N THR A 368 -2.09 10.26 -26.54
CA THR A 368 -1.09 10.98 -25.74
C THR A 368 -1.21 10.71 -24.24
N GLY A 369 -2.33 10.14 -23.80
CA GLY A 369 -2.66 9.89 -22.41
C GLY A 369 -3.37 11.07 -21.75
N TYR A 370 -3.86 10.85 -20.53
CA TYR A 370 -4.58 11.84 -19.76
C TYR A 370 -3.70 12.44 -18.66
N THR A 371 -3.80 13.75 -18.49
CA THR A 371 -3.10 14.50 -17.43
C THR A 371 -4.10 15.23 -16.54
N SER A 372 -3.75 15.41 -15.26
CA SER A 372 -4.59 16.17 -14.33
C SER A 372 -4.75 17.61 -14.81
N ALA A 373 -5.98 18.10 -14.77
CA ALA A 373 -6.37 19.44 -15.19
C ALA A 373 -7.14 20.16 -14.08
N SER A 374 -7.19 21.49 -14.15
CA SER A 374 -8.07 22.26 -13.27
C SER A 374 -9.53 22.07 -13.64
N ALA A 375 -10.40 21.99 -12.63
CA ALA A 375 -11.84 21.99 -12.84
C ALA A 375 -12.28 23.26 -13.60
N PRO A 376 -13.10 23.14 -14.66
CA PRO A 376 -13.69 24.30 -15.32
C PRO A 376 -14.76 24.95 -14.43
N ASP A 377 -15.11 26.21 -14.71
CA ASP A 377 -16.22 26.89 -14.02
C ASP A 377 -17.56 26.21 -14.34
N GLU A 378 -17.73 25.82 -15.60
CA GLU A 378 -18.91 25.14 -16.14
C GLU A 378 -18.47 24.12 -17.20
N LEU A 379 -19.07 22.94 -17.17
CA LEU A 379 -18.94 21.94 -18.24
C LEU A 379 -20.31 21.69 -18.85
N ARG A 380 -20.47 22.02 -20.14
CA ARG A 380 -21.70 21.72 -20.86
C ARG A 380 -21.72 20.27 -21.31
N VAL A 381 -22.88 19.63 -21.19
CA VAL A 381 -23.09 18.25 -21.59
C VAL A 381 -24.34 18.18 -22.45
N THR A 382 -24.21 17.61 -23.64
CA THR A 382 -25.32 17.45 -24.60
C THR A 382 -25.43 16.00 -24.98
N ASP A 383 -26.61 15.41 -24.76
CA ASP A 383 -26.85 13.98 -25.03
C ASP A 383 -25.80 13.07 -24.35
N GLY A 384 -25.42 13.43 -23.12
CA GLY A 384 -24.43 12.76 -22.29
C GLY A 384 -22.98 13.05 -22.67
N LEU A 385 -22.73 13.61 -23.86
CA LEU A 385 -21.40 13.93 -24.33
C LEU A 385 -20.95 15.28 -23.80
N GLN A 386 -19.73 15.30 -23.28
CA GLN A 386 -19.12 16.50 -22.72
C GLN A 386 -18.67 17.43 -23.85
N ASP A 387 -19.15 18.68 -23.88
CA ASP A 387 -18.70 19.72 -24.81
C ASP A 387 -17.42 20.36 -24.24
N THR A 388 -16.29 19.77 -24.61
CA THR A 388 -15.00 20.07 -23.98
C THR A 388 -14.16 21.02 -24.81
N SER A 389 -13.59 22.04 -24.17
CA SER A 389 -12.48 22.83 -24.72
C SER A 389 -11.10 22.20 -24.46
N GLY A 390 -11.05 20.89 -24.16
CA GLY A 390 -9.85 20.12 -23.84
C GLY A 390 -9.81 19.49 -22.44
N THR A 391 -10.73 19.88 -21.53
CA THR A 391 -10.84 19.28 -20.19
C THR A 391 -12.12 18.45 -20.08
N HIS A 392 -11.98 17.23 -19.60
CA HIS A 392 -13.03 16.25 -19.39
C HIS A 392 -13.22 15.98 -17.89
N LEU A 393 -14.46 15.73 -17.51
CA LEU A 393 -14.78 15.04 -16.27
C LEU A 393 -14.23 13.61 -16.36
N GLY A 394 -13.43 13.24 -15.37
CA GLY A 394 -12.90 11.90 -15.19
C GLY A 394 -13.27 11.30 -13.84
N TRP A 395 -13.03 10.00 -13.74
CA TRP A 395 -13.13 9.20 -12.54
C TRP A 395 -11.82 8.44 -12.40
N HIS A 396 -11.12 8.64 -11.27
CA HIS A 396 -9.76 8.13 -11.06
C HIS A 396 -8.78 8.47 -12.22
N ASP A 397 -8.76 9.72 -12.67
CA ASP A 397 -7.91 10.22 -13.77
C ASP A 397 -8.17 9.59 -15.15
N VAL A 398 -9.30 8.92 -15.33
CA VAL A 398 -9.76 8.39 -16.61
C VAL A 398 -11.05 9.10 -17.01
N PRO A 399 -11.18 9.65 -18.23
CA PRO A 399 -12.38 10.37 -18.62
C PRO A 399 -13.61 9.45 -18.62
N VAL A 400 -14.72 10.00 -18.15
CA VAL A 400 -16.03 9.36 -18.26
C VAL A 400 -16.68 9.89 -19.54
N GLU A 401 -16.56 9.15 -20.63
CA GLU A 401 -16.94 9.63 -21.98
C GLU A 401 -18.38 10.15 -22.06
N ARG A 402 -19.30 9.48 -21.36
CA ARG A 402 -20.72 9.78 -21.44
C ARG A 402 -21.40 9.75 -20.07
N LEU A 403 -22.23 10.76 -19.83
CA LEU A 403 -22.94 10.96 -18.57
C LEU A 403 -24.44 10.71 -18.71
N TYR A 404 -25.03 10.12 -17.68
CA TYR A 404 -26.42 9.66 -17.62
C TYR A 404 -27.05 10.09 -16.29
N VAL A 405 -28.38 10.11 -16.24
CA VAL A 405 -29.14 10.42 -15.01
C VAL A 405 -29.57 9.17 -14.24
N ASP A 406 -29.37 7.98 -14.80
CA ASP A 406 -29.81 6.70 -14.27
C ASP A 406 -28.75 5.60 -14.36
N GLU A 407 -28.78 4.66 -13.41
CA GLU A 407 -27.86 3.51 -13.32
C GLU A 407 -27.91 2.61 -14.57
N ALA A 408 -29.08 2.46 -15.19
CA ALA A 408 -29.23 1.68 -16.41
C ALA A 408 -28.59 2.36 -17.64
N MET A 409 -28.05 3.58 -17.49
CA MET A 409 -27.45 4.39 -18.55
C MET A 409 -28.38 4.52 -19.77
N SER A 410 -29.67 4.69 -19.51
CA SER A 410 -30.71 4.77 -20.54
C SER A 410 -31.08 6.19 -20.92
N GLN A 411 -30.86 7.15 -20.01
CA GLN A 411 -31.21 8.56 -20.17
C GLN A 411 -29.94 9.42 -20.11
N PRO A 412 -29.39 9.81 -21.26
CA PRO A 412 -28.20 10.65 -21.31
C PRO A 412 -28.47 12.04 -20.72
N PHE A 413 -27.54 12.54 -19.93
CA PHE A 413 -27.65 13.84 -19.29
C PHE A 413 -27.49 14.97 -20.31
N THR A 414 -28.38 15.96 -20.29
CA THR A 414 -28.23 17.20 -21.06
C THR A 414 -28.41 18.39 -20.14
N GLY A 415 -27.39 19.23 -20.03
CA GLY A 415 -27.33 20.33 -19.07
C GLY A 415 -25.91 20.86 -18.84
N THR A 416 -25.68 21.42 -17.66
CA THR A 416 -24.39 21.98 -17.26
C THR A 416 -23.97 21.39 -15.92
N VAL A 417 -22.73 20.88 -15.84
CA VAL A 417 -22.07 20.49 -14.59
C VAL A 417 -21.36 21.73 -14.03
N TYR A 418 -21.52 21.98 -12.73
CA TYR A 418 -20.93 23.10 -11.99
C TYR A 418 -19.96 22.56 -10.94
N PRO A 419 -18.66 22.41 -11.27
CA PRO A 419 -17.70 21.74 -10.39
C PRO A 419 -17.54 22.45 -9.04
N GLY A 420 -17.51 23.79 -9.03
CA GLY A 420 -17.43 24.57 -7.79
C GLY A 420 -18.66 24.45 -6.87
N ARG A 421 -19.75 23.86 -7.36
CA ARG A 421 -20.96 23.58 -6.56
C ARG A 421 -21.10 22.09 -6.21
N GLY A 422 -20.37 21.21 -6.90
CA GLY A 422 -20.54 19.77 -6.78
C GLY A 422 -21.90 19.29 -7.27
N GLU A 423 -22.47 19.94 -8.29
CA GLU A 423 -23.82 19.68 -8.78
C GLU A 423 -23.91 19.81 -10.31
N ALA A 424 -24.87 19.13 -10.92
CA ALA A 424 -25.23 19.28 -12.33
C ALA A 424 -26.68 19.72 -12.47
N VAL A 425 -26.95 20.66 -13.38
CA VAL A 425 -28.29 21.19 -13.65
C VAL A 425 -28.68 20.84 -15.08
N SER A 426 -29.74 20.05 -15.24
CA SER A 426 -30.27 19.68 -16.54
C SER A 426 -30.87 20.88 -17.30
N ALA A 427 -31.06 20.74 -18.61
CA ALA A 427 -31.76 21.74 -19.42
C ALA A 427 -33.22 22.01 -18.95
N ALA A 428 -33.82 21.06 -18.23
CA ALA A 428 -35.14 21.21 -17.61
C ALA A 428 -35.11 21.90 -16.23
N GLY A 429 -33.92 22.26 -15.72
CA GLY A 429 -33.73 22.92 -14.43
C GLY A 429 -33.67 21.99 -13.22
N GLN A 430 -33.65 20.67 -13.41
CA GLN A 430 -33.47 19.69 -12.33
C GLN A 430 -31.99 19.60 -11.94
N THR A 431 -31.71 19.63 -10.63
CA THR A 431 -30.37 19.50 -10.04
C THR A 431 -30.07 18.05 -9.66
N TYR A 432 -28.82 17.64 -9.87
CA TYR A 432 -28.27 16.34 -9.54
C TYR A 432 -26.96 16.51 -8.76
N THR A 433 -26.75 15.71 -7.72
CA THR A 433 -25.49 15.66 -6.94
C THR A 433 -24.55 14.57 -7.44
N SER A 434 -25.09 13.62 -8.21
CA SER A 434 -24.36 12.54 -8.87
C SER A 434 -24.93 12.33 -10.27
N LEU A 435 -24.09 11.84 -11.17
CA LEU A 435 -24.47 11.35 -12.49
C LEU A 435 -23.97 9.91 -12.64
N TRP A 436 -24.40 9.22 -13.68
CA TRP A 436 -23.93 7.87 -13.98
C TRP A 436 -23.08 7.87 -15.23
N GLY A 437 -22.08 6.99 -15.30
CA GLY A 437 -21.30 6.81 -16.52
C GLY A 437 -20.43 5.56 -16.48
N PRO A 438 -19.94 5.12 -17.65
CA PRO A 438 -18.98 4.04 -17.74
C PRO A 438 -17.61 4.56 -17.24
N ALA A 439 -17.22 4.16 -16.04
CA ALA A 439 -15.99 4.61 -15.40
C ALA A 439 -14.99 3.47 -15.18
N ALA A 440 -13.71 3.80 -15.14
CA ALA A 440 -12.66 2.86 -14.75
C ALA A 440 -12.63 2.76 -13.23
N GLU A 441 -12.48 1.55 -12.69
CA GLU A 441 -12.44 1.33 -11.25
C GLU A 441 -11.01 1.18 -10.75
N SER A 442 -10.74 1.60 -9.51
CA SER A 442 -9.40 1.51 -8.92
C SER A 442 -9.43 0.95 -7.49
N GLY A 443 -8.25 0.80 -6.87
CA GLY A 443 -8.15 0.47 -5.44
C GLY A 443 -8.78 -0.86 -5.01
N ALA A 444 -9.35 -0.87 -3.80
CA ALA A 444 -10.00 -2.06 -3.25
C ALA A 444 -11.23 -2.49 -4.07
N PRO A 445 -12.11 -1.57 -4.55
CA PRO A 445 -13.23 -1.91 -5.43
C PRO A 445 -12.84 -2.69 -6.69
N LEU A 446 -11.77 -2.30 -7.39
CA LEU A 446 -11.28 -3.04 -8.55
C LEU A 446 -10.89 -4.48 -8.18
N THR A 447 -10.26 -4.67 -7.01
CA THR A 447 -9.86 -6.00 -6.54
C THR A 447 -11.07 -6.84 -6.12
N MET A 448 -12.09 -6.23 -5.50
CA MET A 448 -13.37 -6.89 -5.18
C MET A 448 -14.04 -7.39 -6.46
N LEU A 449 -14.11 -6.55 -7.50
CA LEU A 449 -14.66 -6.91 -8.80
C LEU A 449 -13.87 -8.04 -9.48
N ALA A 450 -12.54 -8.00 -9.39
CA ALA A 450 -11.68 -9.07 -9.91
C ALA A 450 -12.00 -10.42 -9.24
N PHE A 451 -12.09 -10.46 -7.91
CA PHE A 451 -12.41 -11.68 -7.18
C PHE A 451 -13.84 -12.17 -7.46
N GLU A 452 -14.80 -11.25 -7.54
CA GLU A 452 -16.19 -11.57 -7.89
C GLU A 452 -16.28 -12.23 -9.26
N ARG A 453 -15.60 -11.67 -10.26
CA ARG A 453 -15.58 -12.22 -11.62
C ARG A 453 -14.79 -13.53 -11.70
N GLY A 454 -13.63 -13.58 -11.07
CA GLY A 454 -12.76 -14.76 -11.07
C GLY A 454 -13.40 -15.98 -10.43
N LEU A 455 -14.20 -15.78 -9.37
CA LEU A 455 -14.94 -16.84 -8.68
C LEU A 455 -16.38 -17.01 -9.18
N GLY A 456 -16.82 -16.20 -10.15
CA GLY A 456 -18.17 -16.26 -10.73
C GLY A 456 -18.67 -17.67 -11.07
N PRO A 457 -17.85 -18.60 -11.62
CA PRO A 457 -18.28 -19.98 -11.87
C PRO A 457 -18.65 -20.79 -10.60
N LEU A 458 -18.18 -20.36 -9.42
CA LEU A 458 -18.53 -20.93 -8.11
C LEU A 458 -19.62 -20.14 -7.38
N GLY A 459 -20.04 -18.99 -7.92
CA GLY A 459 -21.09 -18.13 -7.38
C GLY A 459 -20.65 -16.67 -7.19
N SER A 460 -21.61 -15.82 -6.84
CA SER A 460 -21.45 -14.37 -6.68
C SER A 460 -21.08 -13.97 -5.25
N TRP A 461 -19.94 -14.47 -4.76
CA TRP A 461 -19.47 -14.26 -3.38
C TRP A 461 -17.98 -13.93 -3.28
N GLY A 462 -17.28 -13.79 -4.41
CA GLY A 462 -15.83 -13.59 -4.44
C GLY A 462 -15.42 -12.27 -3.78
N HIS A 463 -16.22 -11.22 -3.94
CA HIS A 463 -15.99 -9.92 -3.29
C HIS A 463 -15.92 -10.02 -1.76
N TYR A 464 -16.64 -10.96 -1.12
CA TYR A 464 -16.59 -11.12 0.34
C TYR A 464 -15.23 -11.59 0.87
N ILE A 465 -14.44 -12.33 0.07
CA ILE A 465 -13.06 -12.67 0.46
C ILE A 465 -12.26 -11.38 0.63
N VAL A 466 -12.36 -10.47 -0.34
CA VAL A 466 -11.63 -9.20 -0.33
C VAL A 466 -12.11 -8.30 0.81
N ILE A 467 -13.43 -8.20 1.05
CA ILE A 467 -13.98 -7.41 2.17
C ILE A 467 -13.44 -7.90 3.52
N ILE A 468 -13.48 -9.22 3.76
CA ILE A 468 -12.94 -9.81 4.99
C ILE A 468 -11.43 -9.56 5.08
N SER A 469 -10.69 -9.71 3.97
CA SER A 469 -9.26 -9.42 3.93
C SER A 469 -8.95 -7.95 4.22
N VAL A 470 -9.69 -6.99 3.66
CA VAL A 470 -9.52 -5.55 3.95
C VAL A 470 -9.70 -5.27 5.45
N PHE A 471 -10.71 -5.85 6.07
CA PHE A 471 -10.93 -5.73 7.52
C PHE A 471 -9.78 -6.31 8.34
N LEU A 472 -9.37 -7.56 8.05
CA LEU A 472 -8.29 -8.24 8.78
C LEU A 472 -6.94 -7.55 8.57
N PHE A 473 -6.64 -7.14 7.34
CA PHE A 473 -5.40 -6.47 6.95
C PHE A 473 -5.33 -5.09 7.60
N GLY A 474 -6.40 -4.29 7.51
CA GLY A 474 -6.45 -2.96 8.13
C GLY A 474 -6.25 -3.00 9.65
N ILE A 475 -6.87 -3.96 10.36
CA ILE A 475 -6.68 -4.14 11.80
C ILE A 475 -5.26 -4.62 12.13
N SER A 476 -4.76 -5.60 11.37
CA SER A 476 -3.40 -6.14 11.51
C SER A 476 -2.34 -5.03 11.39
N THR A 477 -2.48 -4.18 10.37
CA THR A 477 -1.60 -3.04 10.11
C THR A 477 -1.69 -2.02 11.24
N ALA A 478 -2.90 -1.65 11.67
CA ALA A 478 -3.10 -0.71 12.77
C ALA A 478 -2.43 -1.18 14.08
N ILE A 479 -2.58 -2.46 14.43
CA ILE A 479 -1.93 -3.04 15.63
C ILE A 479 -0.41 -2.87 15.58
N SER A 480 0.20 -3.20 14.44
CA SER A 480 1.67 -3.23 14.32
C SER A 480 2.25 -1.82 14.22
N TRP A 481 1.58 -0.92 13.50
CA TRP A 481 1.98 0.48 13.42
C TRP A 481 1.75 1.24 14.74
N SER A 482 0.75 0.88 15.54
CA SER A 482 0.63 1.38 16.91
C SER A 482 1.86 1.03 17.75
N TYR A 483 2.40 -0.19 17.60
CA TYR A 483 3.66 -0.57 18.26
C TYR A 483 4.86 0.25 17.73
N TYR A 484 4.93 0.51 16.43
CA TYR A 484 6.02 1.34 15.88
C TYR A 484 5.97 2.77 16.41
N GLY A 485 4.77 3.36 16.45
CA GLY A 485 4.54 4.67 17.06
C GLY A 485 4.92 4.70 18.55
N ASP A 486 4.56 3.65 19.29
CA ASP A 486 4.91 3.46 20.70
C ASP A 486 6.44 3.46 20.92
N ARG A 487 7.19 2.73 20.08
CA ARG A 487 8.66 2.71 20.14
C ARG A 487 9.29 4.05 19.79
N CYS A 488 8.73 4.79 18.85
CA CYS A 488 9.13 6.16 18.55
C CYS A 488 8.87 7.11 19.73
N ALA A 489 7.70 7.01 20.36
CA ALA A 489 7.33 7.80 21.53
C ALA A 489 8.25 7.50 22.73
N ASN A 490 8.55 6.22 22.99
CA ASN A 490 9.50 5.82 24.03
C ASN A 490 10.89 6.42 23.78
N TYR A 491 11.39 6.38 22.54
CA TYR A 491 12.69 6.98 22.22
C TYR A 491 12.73 8.50 22.48
N LEU A 492 11.65 9.22 22.15
CA LEU A 492 11.60 10.68 22.27
C LEU A 492 11.32 11.18 23.69
N PHE A 493 10.44 10.48 24.42
CA PHE A 493 9.83 10.96 25.65
C PHE A 493 10.01 10.00 26.84
N GLY A 494 10.63 8.84 26.62
CA GLY A 494 10.83 7.80 27.62
C GLY A 494 9.59 6.95 27.89
N GLU A 495 9.71 6.02 28.84
CA GLU A 495 8.65 5.04 29.17
C GLU A 495 7.33 5.68 29.64
N GLY A 496 7.37 6.90 30.17
CA GLY A 496 6.15 7.60 30.60
C GLY A 496 5.19 7.90 29.45
N ALA A 497 5.66 7.92 28.20
CA ALA A 497 4.85 8.20 27.02
C ALA A 497 4.12 6.98 26.43
N ILE A 498 4.39 5.78 26.97
CA ILE A 498 3.82 4.51 26.51
C ILE A 498 2.89 3.85 27.55
N LEU A 499 2.63 4.56 28.66
CA LEU A 499 1.66 4.14 29.67
C LEU A 499 0.25 4.62 29.27
N PRO A 500 -0.78 3.77 29.42
CA PRO A 500 -2.16 4.11 29.05
C PRO A 500 -2.82 5.17 29.94
#